data_AF-A0A958LK66-F1
#
_entry.id   AF-A0A958LK66-F1
#
_cell.length_a   1.000
_cell.length_b   1.000
_cell.length_c   1.000
_cell.angle_alpha   90.00
_cell.angle_beta   90.00
_cell.angle_gamma   90.00
#
_symmetry.space_group_name_H-M   'P 1'
#
loop_
_entity.id
_entity.type
_entity.pdbx_description
1 polymer ?
#
loop_
_entity_poly.entity_id
_entity_poly.type
_entity_poly.pdbx_seq_one_letter_code
_entity_poly.pdbx_strand_id
1 'polypeptide(L)'
;IDNLVAILSDIMMPNMDGLGLLKHVREDSNYQEIPFVLITAVSDKDYIIQAKSLNVNGYILKPVTFQRVTTKLKELFPAKEFPKLAG
;
A
#
# COMPACT_ATOMS: atom_id res chain seq x y z
N ILE A 1 -9.82 -8.55 -12.72
CA ILE A 1 -9.49 -8.16 -11.33
C ILE A 1 -9.09 -9.38 -10.50
N ASP A 2 -9.53 -10.57 -10.91
CA ASP A 2 -9.46 -11.87 -10.22
C ASP A 2 -8.09 -12.31 -9.66
N ASN A 3 -6.98 -11.64 -10.00
CA ASN A 3 -5.63 -11.94 -9.51
C ASN A 3 -4.95 -10.78 -8.76
N LEU A 4 -5.59 -9.61 -8.62
CA LEU A 4 -5.01 -8.47 -7.89
C LEU A 4 -5.39 -8.56 -6.41
N VAL A 5 -4.39 -8.76 -5.55
CA VAL A 5 -4.62 -8.97 -4.12
C VAL A 5 -4.30 -7.76 -3.27
N ALA A 6 -3.34 -6.91 -3.67
CA ALA A 6 -2.95 -5.68 -2.98
C ALA A 6 -2.17 -4.75 -3.91
N ILE A 7 -2.11 -3.47 -3.57
CA ILE A 7 -1.31 -2.44 -4.25
C ILE A 7 -0.26 -1.92 -3.26
N LEU A 8 1.01 -1.91 -3.68
CA LEU A 8 2.11 -1.27 -2.96
C LEU A 8 2.64 -0.14 -3.84
N SER A 9 2.60 1.10 -3.38
CA SER A 9 3.03 2.26 -4.17
C SER A 9 3.95 3.17 -3.37
N ASP A 10 4.97 3.74 -4.02
CA ASP A 10 5.73 4.85 -3.44
C ASP A 10 4.83 6.08 -3.25
N ILE A 11 5.10 6.90 -2.23
CA ILE A 11 4.47 8.21 -2.07
C ILE A 11 5.06 9.19 -3.09
N MET A 12 6.39 9.23 -3.22
CA MET A 12 7.06 10.22 -4.05
C MET A 12 7.25 9.66 -5.46
N MET A 13 6.35 10.01 -6.38
CA MET A 13 6.40 9.60 -7.78
C MET A 13 6.26 10.81 -8.71
N PRO A 14 6.88 10.80 -9.91
CA PRO A 14 6.67 11.85 -10.90
C PRO A 14 5.26 11.81 -11.49
N ASN A 15 4.75 12.98 -11.89
CA ASN A 15 3.42 13.22 -12.48
C ASN A 15 2.24 13.03 -11.52
N MET A 16 2.11 11.86 -10.89
CA MET A 16 1.09 11.57 -9.88
C MET A 16 1.73 10.87 -8.69
N ASP A 17 1.52 11.42 -7.50
CA ASP A 17 2.06 10.89 -6.26
C ASP A 17 1.22 9.71 -5.73
N GLY A 18 1.72 9.02 -4.71
CA GLY A 18 1.04 7.86 -4.14
C GLY A 18 -0.31 8.20 -3.50
N LEU A 19 -0.50 9.43 -3.02
CA LEU A 19 -1.79 9.89 -2.50
C LEU A 19 -2.81 10.10 -3.62
N GLY A 20 -2.39 10.70 -4.75
CA GLY A 20 -3.21 10.87 -5.93
C GLY A 20 -3.64 9.54 -6.54
N LEU A 21 -2.72 8.56 -6.57
CA LEU A 21 -3.04 7.19 -6.97
C LEU A 21 -4.03 6.53 -6.01
N LEU A 22 -3.80 6.64 -4.69
CA LEU A 22 -4.72 6.11 -3.68
C LEU A 22 -6.13 6.68 -3.88
N LYS A 23 -6.24 8.00 -4.08
CA LYS A 23 -7.53 8.65 -4.34
C LYS A 23 -8.22 8.07 -5.59
N HIS A 24 -7.53 7.97 -6.72
CA HIS A 24 -8.09 7.39 -7.95
C HIS A 24 -8.54 5.94 -7.74
N VAL A 25 -7.75 5.13 -7.02
CA VAL A 25 -8.12 3.74 -6.71
C VAL A 25 -9.38 3.68 -5.87
N ARG A 26 -9.58 4.60 -4.92
CA ARG A 26 -10.78 4.66 -4.08
C ARG A 26 -12.01 5.20 -4.82
N GLU A 27 -11.83 5.95 -5.89
CA GLU A 27 -12.92 6.45 -6.74
C GLU A 27 -13.38 5.42 -7.78
N ASP A 28 -12.53 4.44 -8.13
CA ASP A 28 -12.88 3.37 -9.07
C ASP A 28 -13.57 2.19 -8.35
N SER A 29 -14.83 1.94 -8.69
CA SER A 29 -15.62 0.84 -8.10
C SER A 29 -14.99 -0.54 -8.25
N ASN A 30 -14.13 -0.73 -9.25
CA ASN A 30 -13.43 -1.99 -9.49
C ASN A 30 -12.25 -2.22 -8.54
N TYR A 31 -11.71 -1.16 -7.94
CA TYR A 31 -10.46 -1.20 -7.18
C TYR A 31 -10.57 -0.61 -5.77
N GLN A 32 -11.68 0.06 -5.44
CA GLN A 32 -11.84 0.79 -4.18
C GLN A 32 -11.64 -0.06 -2.93
N GLU A 33 -11.93 -1.36 -2.98
CA GLU A 33 -11.75 -2.29 -1.86
C GLU A 33 -10.36 -2.94 -1.80
N ILE A 34 -9.53 -2.77 -2.83
CA ILE A 34 -8.23 -3.41 -2.90
C ILE A 34 -7.32 -2.82 -1.80
N PRO A 35 -6.68 -3.69 -0.99
CA PRO A 35 -5.74 -3.24 0.02
C PRO A 35 -4.60 -2.43 -0.60
N PHE A 36 -4.38 -1.22 -0.08
CA PHE A 36 -3.40 -0.27 -0.56
C PHE A 36 -2.40 0.07 0.54
N VAL A 37 -1.11 -0.10 0.24
CA VAL A 37 -0.01 0.18 1.15
C VAL A 37 0.94 1.21 0.53
N LEU A 38 1.20 2.28 1.26
CA LEU A 38 2.16 3.31 0.83
C LEU A 38 3.58 2.97 1.27
N ILE A 39 4.53 3.11 0.37
CA ILE A 39 5.96 3.02 0.62
C ILE A 39 6.48 4.45 0.73
N THR A 40 7.20 4.79 1.79
CA THR A 40 7.64 6.18 2.01
C THR A 40 8.98 6.28 2.73
N ALA A 41 9.80 7.26 2.36
CA ALA A 41 10.95 7.69 3.16
C ALA A 41 10.55 8.75 4.21
N VAL A 42 9.36 9.33 4.04
CA VAL A 42 8.86 10.47 4.78
C VAL A 42 7.99 9.97 5.92
N SER A 43 8.36 10.31 7.16
CA SER A 43 7.57 10.09 8.38
C SER A 43 6.67 11.29 8.73
N ASP A 44 6.51 12.22 7.77
CA ASP A 44 5.71 13.42 7.94
C ASP A 44 4.25 13.06 8.26
N LYS A 45 3.76 13.66 9.34
CA LYS A 45 2.45 13.37 9.91
C LYS A 45 1.33 13.79 8.98
N ASP A 46 1.54 14.83 8.17
CA ASP A 46 0.49 15.37 7.30
C ASP A 46 0.12 14.39 6.19
N TYR A 47 1.13 13.74 5.58
CA TYR A 47 0.91 12.68 4.60
C TYR A 47 0.18 11.48 5.22
N ILE A 48 0.53 11.11 6.45
CA ILE A 48 -0.12 9.98 7.14
C ILE A 48 -1.59 10.31 7.43
N ILE A 49 -1.89 11.54 7.84
CA ILE A 49 -3.27 11.99 8.10
C ILE A 49 -4.09 11.94 6.81
N GLN A 50 -3.55 12.47 5.70
CA GLN A 50 -4.23 12.44 4.40
C GLN A 50 -4.42 11.01 3.88
N ALA A 51 -3.42 10.15 3.97
CA ALA A 51 -3.55 8.75 3.56
C ALA A 51 -4.62 8.01 4.38
N LYS A 52 -4.69 8.28 5.70
CA LYS A 52 -5.71 7.71 6.59
C LYS A 52 -7.13 8.17 6.22
N SER A 53 -7.32 9.44 5.87
CA SER A 53 -8.65 9.92 5.45
C SER A 53 -9.10 9.31 4.11
N LEU A 54 -8.16 8.82 3.30
CA LEU A 54 -8.41 8.08 2.06
C LEU A 54 -8.48 6.55 2.25
N ASN A 55 -8.63 6.06 3.48
CA ASN A 55 -8.70 4.62 3.80
C ASN A 55 -7.50 3.81 3.26
N VAL A 56 -6.27 4.32 3.46
CA VAL A 56 -5.06 3.52 3.26
C VAL A 56 -5.02 2.35 4.24
N ASN A 57 -4.55 1.18 3.81
CA ASN A 57 -4.49 -0.01 4.65
C ASN A 57 -3.17 -0.13 5.43
N GLY A 58 -2.14 0.60 5.02
CA GLY A 58 -0.89 0.66 5.77
C GLY A 58 0.23 1.41 5.06
N TYR A 59 1.40 1.40 5.69
CA TYR A 59 2.60 1.99 5.14
C TYR A 59 3.84 1.13 5.44
N ILE A 60 4.86 1.27 4.59
CA ILE A 60 6.18 0.67 4.72
C ILE A 60 7.22 1.79 4.62
N LEU A 61 8.01 1.98 5.67
CA LEU A 61 9.13 2.92 5.64
C LEU A 61 10.28 2.37 4.80
N LYS A 62 10.86 3.22 3.95
CA LYS A 62 12.11 2.94 3.24
C LYS A 62 13.29 2.83 4.23
N PRO A 63 14.30 2.00 3.96
CA PRO A 63 14.43 1.13 2.79
C PRO A 63 13.42 -0.02 2.81
N VAL A 64 12.87 -0.34 1.64
CA VAL A 64 11.96 -1.49 1.48
C VAL A 64 12.77 -2.76 1.64
N THR A 65 12.39 -3.61 2.58
CA THR A 65 13.00 -4.92 2.77
C THR A 65 11.93 -6.00 2.62
N PHE A 66 12.38 -7.20 2.23
CA PHE A 66 11.53 -8.38 2.13
C PHE A 66 10.73 -8.63 3.42
N GLN A 67 11.39 -8.53 4.58
CA GLN A 67 10.76 -8.69 5.89
C GLN A 67 9.65 -7.66 6.12
N ARG A 68 9.86 -6.39 5.77
CA ARG A 68 8.84 -5.34 5.97
C ARG A 68 7.62 -5.56 5.08
N VAL A 69 7.83 -5.96 3.83
CA VAL A 69 6.74 -6.30 2.90
C VAL A 69 5.97 -7.52 3.39
N THR A 70 6.67 -8.61 3.73
CA THR A 70 6.03 -9.85 4.16
C THR A 70 5.26 -9.70 5.46
N THR A 71 5.79 -8.96 6.44
CA THR A 71 5.05 -8.61 7.67
C THR A 71 3.77 -7.85 7.33
N LYS A 72 3.84 -6.83 6.46
CA LYS A 72 2.65 -6.05 6.10
C LYS A 72 1.61 -6.89 5.37
N LEU A 73 2.02 -7.77 4.46
CA LEU A 73 1.09 -8.67 3.77
C LEU A 73 0.43 -9.67 4.73
N LYS A 74 1.16 -10.20 5.71
CA LYS A 74 0.57 -11.07 6.75
C LYS A 74 -0.46 -10.35 7.61
N GLU A 75 -0.24 -9.08 7.92
CA GLU A 75 -1.22 -8.25 8.65
C GLU A 75 -2.50 -8.04 7.82
N LEU A 76 -2.37 -7.82 6.52
CA LEU A 76 -3.51 -7.60 5.62
C LEU A 76 -4.28 -8.89 5.29
N PHE A 77 -3.60 -10.04 5.28
CA PHE A 77 -4.18 -11.32 4.90
C PHE A 77 -3.79 -12.43 5.90
N PRO A 78 -4.29 -12.37 7.15
CA PRO A 78 -3.87 -13.27 8.23
C PRO A 78 -4.21 -14.74 7.96
N ALA A 79 -5.26 -15.01 7.18
CA ALA A 79 -5.71 -16.36 6.83
C ALA A 79 -5.08 -16.93 5.54
N LYS A 80 -4.21 -16.16 4.84
CA LYS A 80 -3.57 -16.63 3.61
C LYS A 80 -2.17 -17.20 3.89
N GLU A 81 -1.93 -18.40 3.37
CA GLU A 81 -0.57 -18.88 3.17
C GLU A 81 0.05 -18.16 1.98
N PHE A 82 1.07 -17.35 2.24
CA PHE A 82 1.87 -16.77 1.19
C PHE A 82 2.87 -17.82 0.70
N PRO A 83 2.99 -18.05 -0.62
CA PRO A 83 4.04 -18.93 -1.14
C PRO A 83 5.39 -18.44 -0.65
N LYS A 84 6.36 -19.35 -0.48
CA LYS A 84 7.74 -18.96 -0.23
C LYS A 84 8.20 -18.07 -1.38
N LEU A 85 8.18 -16.76 -1.14
CA LEU A 85 8.71 -15.78 -2.08
C LEU A 85 10.23 -15.97 -2.08
N ALA A 86 10.83 -16.10 -3.26
CA ALA A 86 12.28 -16.19 -3.39
C ALA A 86 12.91 -14.93 -2.80
N GLY A 87 13.84 -15.13 -1.86
CA GLY A 87 14.66 -14.08 -1.26
C GLY A 87 15.92 -13.85 -2.07
#